data_AF-A0A3N5V3M6-F1
#
_entry.id   AF-A0A3N5V3M6-F1
#
_cell.length_a   1.000
_cell.length_b   1.000
_cell.length_c   1.000
_cell.angle_alpha   90.00
_cell.angle_beta   90.00
_cell.angle_gamma   90.00
#
_symmetry.space_group_name_H-M   'P 1'
#
loop_
_entity.id
_entity.type
_entity.pdbx_description
1 polymer ?
#
loop_
_entity_poly.entity_id
_entity_poly.type
_entity_poly.pdbx_seq_one_letter_code
_entity_poly.pdbx_strand_id
1 'polypeptide(L)'
;RFMGIPQEAFVAGYVGRLAPEKNLPFLAEAIRKYVARRKNAQFLVVGSGPSEDVIREIFDQGELSSRLHLTGSLDGQDLVDAYHAMDVFVFASYTETQGMVVTEALAACRPVVALDAPGVREVIKDGYNGRLLKHRDVSDFTAAIAQLASISPRRRDKLRQAASETAQRFSMDRCARKLLDVYRHVLKQQPPGPRDESVWHQASEEVKAEWELLKNMAEAVTRALK
;
A
#
# COMPACT_ATOMS: atom_id res chain seq x y z
N ARG A 1 -16.36 18.76 5.45
CA ARG A 1 -14.88 18.86 5.52
C ARG A 1 -14.45 18.75 6.96
N PHE A 2 -13.33 18.07 7.17
CA PHE A 2 -12.88 17.44 8.39
C PHE A 2 -11.76 18.26 9.06
N MET A 3 -11.59 18.20 10.39
CA MET A 3 -10.53 18.91 11.14
C MET A 3 -10.34 20.41 10.84
N GLY A 4 -11.40 21.15 10.49
CA GLY A 4 -11.29 22.59 10.21
C GLY A 4 -10.60 22.95 8.87
N ILE A 5 -10.29 21.97 8.02
CA ILE A 5 -9.81 22.18 6.64
C ILE A 5 -10.76 23.14 5.88
N PRO A 6 -10.28 24.13 5.08
CA PRO A 6 -11.08 25.03 4.22
C PRO A 6 -12.02 24.31 3.20
N GLN A 7 -13.20 24.86 2.83
CA GLN A 7 -14.18 24.13 1.99
C GLN A 7 -13.75 24.04 0.55
N GLU A 8 -13.13 25.11 0.08
CA GLU A 8 -12.55 25.22 -1.25
C GLU A 8 -11.11 24.71 -1.27
N ALA A 9 -10.64 24.04 -0.21
CA ALA A 9 -9.30 23.46 -0.20
C ALA A 9 -9.25 22.23 -1.07
N PHE A 10 -8.13 22.07 -1.78
CA PHE A 10 -7.78 20.81 -2.40
C PHE A 10 -7.02 19.95 -1.39
N VAL A 11 -7.55 18.79 -1.05
CA VAL A 11 -7.00 17.91 -0.01
C VAL A 11 -6.32 16.70 -0.64
N ALA A 12 -4.99 16.64 -0.56
CA ALA A 12 -4.28 15.39 -0.74
C ALA A 12 -4.31 14.61 0.58
N GLY A 13 -4.57 13.31 0.53
CA GLY A 13 -4.71 12.50 1.73
C GLY A 13 -3.92 11.19 1.72
N TYR A 14 -3.41 10.81 2.88
CA TYR A 14 -2.76 9.52 3.12
C TYR A 14 -3.44 8.82 4.30
N VAL A 15 -3.58 7.50 4.22
CA VAL A 15 -4.06 6.63 5.29
C VAL A 15 -3.13 5.43 5.42
N GLY A 16 -2.68 5.14 6.64
CA GLY A 16 -1.96 3.92 6.96
C GLY A 16 -0.96 4.10 8.10
N ARG A 17 -0.27 3.02 8.46
CA ARG A 17 0.83 3.08 9.46
C ARG A 17 1.87 4.11 9.03
N LEU A 18 2.32 4.96 9.94
CA LEU A 18 3.41 5.91 9.69
C LEU A 18 4.76 5.26 9.96
N ALA A 19 5.11 4.27 9.14
CA ALA A 19 6.30 3.47 9.30
C ALA A 19 7.32 3.70 8.16
N PRO A 20 8.63 3.51 8.38
CA PRO A 20 9.66 3.85 7.40
C PRO A 20 9.47 3.16 6.04
N GLU A 21 8.97 1.92 6.02
CA GLU A 21 8.71 1.15 4.79
C GLU A 21 7.63 1.77 3.89
N LYS A 22 6.85 2.74 4.41
CA LYS A 22 5.83 3.48 3.64
C LYS A 22 6.39 4.66 2.86
N ASN A 23 7.71 4.90 2.94
CA ASN A 23 8.40 5.91 2.13
C ASN A 23 7.81 7.33 2.33
N LEU A 24 7.47 7.65 3.58
CA LEU A 24 6.79 8.88 3.96
C LEU A 24 7.63 10.15 3.83
N PRO A 25 8.97 10.15 4.00
CA PRO A 25 9.79 11.32 3.68
C PRO A 25 9.66 11.76 2.22
N PHE A 26 9.68 10.82 1.28
CA PHE A 26 9.46 11.09 -0.14
C PHE A 26 8.07 11.68 -0.38
N LEU A 27 7.04 11.05 0.21
CA LEU A 27 5.66 11.49 0.03
C LEU A 27 5.46 12.90 0.60
N ALA A 28 5.93 13.15 1.82
CA ALA A 28 5.83 14.45 2.48
C ALA A 28 6.53 15.54 1.66
N GLU A 29 7.73 15.29 1.13
CA GLU A 29 8.45 16.27 0.32
C GLU A 29 7.71 16.58 -1.00
N ALA A 30 7.13 15.57 -1.66
CA ALA A 30 6.31 15.80 -2.86
C ALA A 30 5.05 16.62 -2.56
N ILE A 31 4.34 16.32 -1.46
CA ILE A 31 3.16 17.09 -1.07
C ILE A 31 3.54 18.50 -0.63
N ARG A 32 4.62 18.67 0.13
CA ARG A 32 5.13 19.99 0.54
C ARG A 32 5.41 20.88 -0.68
N LYS A 33 6.09 20.35 -1.70
CA LYS A 33 6.34 21.08 -2.97
C LYS A 33 5.04 21.45 -3.69
N TYR A 34 4.04 20.57 -3.70
CA TYR A 34 2.73 20.85 -4.28
C TYR A 34 1.99 21.95 -3.50
N VAL A 35 1.93 21.83 -2.18
CA VAL A 35 1.23 22.74 -1.27
C VAL A 35 1.86 24.13 -1.28
N ALA A 36 3.19 24.23 -1.33
CA ALA A 36 3.92 25.50 -1.45
C ALA A 36 3.47 26.32 -2.68
N ARG A 37 3.13 25.65 -3.79
CA ARG A 37 2.73 26.28 -5.06
C ARG A 37 1.22 26.52 -5.18
N ARG A 38 0.42 26.07 -4.20
CA ARG A 38 -1.04 26.11 -4.23
C ARG A 38 -1.59 26.59 -2.89
N LYS A 39 -2.02 27.86 -2.84
CA LYS A 39 -2.48 28.53 -1.61
C LYS A 39 -3.58 27.77 -0.86
N ASN A 40 -4.46 27.07 -1.57
CA ASN A 40 -5.60 26.34 -1.00
C ASN A 40 -5.35 24.82 -0.89
N ALA A 41 -4.13 24.32 -1.09
CA ALA A 41 -3.85 22.90 -0.94
C ALA A 41 -3.56 22.54 0.52
N GLN A 42 -4.03 21.38 0.95
CA GLN A 42 -3.91 20.85 2.32
C GLN A 42 -3.44 19.40 2.25
N PHE A 43 -2.74 18.93 3.29
CA PHE A 43 -2.35 17.54 3.43
C PHE A 43 -3.01 16.92 4.67
N LEU A 44 -3.81 15.88 4.46
CA LEU A 44 -4.46 15.11 5.52
C LEU A 44 -3.76 13.76 5.68
N VAL A 45 -3.29 13.46 6.88
CA VAL A 45 -2.56 12.22 7.19
C VAL A 45 -3.28 11.50 8.32
N VAL A 46 -3.77 10.31 7.99
CA VAL A 46 -4.44 9.40 8.93
C VAL A 46 -3.53 8.23 9.25
N GLY A 47 -3.34 7.99 10.53
CA GLY A 47 -2.46 6.97 11.09
C GLY A 47 -1.48 7.55 12.09
N SER A 48 -0.73 6.65 12.74
CA SER A 48 0.32 6.99 13.68
C SER A 48 1.54 6.11 13.46
N GLY A 49 2.70 6.54 13.97
CA GLY A 49 3.93 5.77 13.90
C GLY A 49 5.20 6.64 13.89
N PRO A 50 6.38 6.00 13.88
CA PRO A 50 7.67 6.69 14.04
C PRO A 50 8.02 7.65 12.90
N SER A 51 7.35 7.58 11.75
CA SER A 51 7.57 8.53 10.65
C SER A 51 6.70 9.79 10.75
N GLU A 52 5.97 10.00 11.84
CA GLU A 52 5.22 11.24 12.04
C GLU A 52 6.15 12.47 12.15
N ASP A 53 7.22 12.37 12.93
CA ASP A 53 8.13 13.49 13.20
C ASP A 53 8.79 14.01 11.92
N VAL A 54 9.22 13.11 11.03
CA VAL A 54 9.81 13.51 9.74
C VAL A 54 8.81 14.19 8.82
N ILE A 55 7.51 13.83 8.87
CA ILE A 55 6.47 14.54 8.10
C ILE A 55 6.31 15.96 8.65
N ARG A 56 6.26 16.12 9.98
CA ARG A 56 6.17 17.43 10.65
C ARG A 56 7.37 18.30 10.29
N GLU A 57 8.58 17.78 10.46
CA GLU A 57 9.82 18.51 10.17
C GLU A 57 9.88 19.02 8.73
N ILE A 58 9.50 18.18 7.75
CA ILE A 58 9.46 18.57 6.33
C ILE A 58 8.49 19.75 6.11
N PHE A 59 7.30 19.73 6.72
CA PHE A 59 6.34 20.82 6.58
C PHE A 59 6.75 22.09 7.35
N ASP A 60 7.39 21.94 8.51
CA ASP A 60 7.92 23.05 9.31
C ASP A 60 9.04 23.78 8.58
N GLN A 61 9.98 23.06 7.96
CA GLN A 61 11.04 23.63 7.11
C GLN A 61 10.47 24.42 5.91
N GLY A 62 9.26 24.10 5.47
CA GLY A 62 8.55 24.82 4.42
C GLY A 62 7.70 25.99 4.90
N GLU A 63 7.60 26.24 6.21
CA GLU A 63 6.64 27.16 6.83
C GLU A 63 5.17 26.82 6.48
N LEU A 64 4.86 25.52 6.35
CA LEU A 64 3.56 25.00 5.90
C LEU A 64 2.85 24.17 6.97
N SER A 65 3.27 24.21 8.23
CA SER A 65 2.69 23.42 9.33
C SER A 65 1.17 23.58 9.47
N SER A 66 0.65 24.80 9.23
CA SER A 66 -0.79 25.08 9.24
C SER A 66 -1.59 24.38 8.12
N ARG A 67 -0.90 23.75 7.17
CA ARG A 67 -1.48 23.00 6.05
C ARG A 67 -1.32 21.48 6.15
N LEU A 68 -0.75 21.02 7.25
CA LEU A 68 -0.59 19.60 7.58
C LEU A 68 -1.57 19.23 8.70
N HIS A 69 -2.41 18.23 8.44
CA HIS A 69 -3.41 17.73 9.38
C HIS A 69 -3.06 16.28 9.73
N LEU A 70 -2.54 16.07 10.93
CA LEU A 70 -2.22 14.75 11.47
C LEU A 70 -3.30 14.34 12.45
N THR A 71 -4.03 13.27 12.14
CA THR A 71 -5.20 12.85 12.94
C THR A 71 -4.87 11.84 14.02
N GLY A 72 -3.72 11.19 13.93
CA GLY A 72 -3.50 9.89 14.57
C GLY A 72 -4.32 8.79 13.88
N SER A 73 -4.49 7.65 14.55
CA SER A 73 -5.28 6.54 14.02
C SER A 73 -6.78 6.81 14.13
N LEU A 74 -7.53 6.53 13.06
CA LEU A 74 -8.99 6.65 13.01
C LEU A 74 -9.60 5.31 12.60
N ASP A 75 -10.84 5.06 13.03
CA ASP A 75 -11.65 3.92 12.65
C ASP A 75 -13.10 4.33 12.33
N GLY A 76 -13.92 3.35 11.95
CA GLY A 76 -15.36 3.53 11.77
C GLY A 76 -15.74 4.72 10.88
N GLN A 77 -16.66 5.55 11.36
CA GLN A 77 -17.17 6.68 10.62
C GLN A 77 -16.13 7.80 10.44
N ASP A 78 -15.23 8.00 11.41
CA ASP A 78 -14.21 9.05 11.32
C ASP A 78 -13.21 8.77 10.20
N LEU A 79 -12.84 7.50 10.00
CA LEU A 79 -12.01 7.10 8.88
C LEU A 79 -12.73 7.30 7.53
N VAL A 80 -14.02 6.98 7.46
CA VAL A 80 -14.85 7.21 6.27
C VAL A 80 -14.93 8.71 5.95
N ASP A 81 -15.15 9.55 6.96
CA ASP A 81 -15.23 10.99 6.81
C ASP A 81 -13.88 11.60 6.39
N ALA A 82 -12.78 11.06 6.89
CA ALA A 82 -11.44 11.44 6.46
C ALA A 82 -11.22 11.15 4.97
N TYR A 83 -11.58 9.95 4.47
CA TYR A 83 -11.51 9.64 3.03
C TYR A 83 -12.40 10.56 2.20
N HIS A 84 -13.61 10.89 2.66
CA HIS A 84 -14.51 11.80 1.95
C HIS A 84 -14.05 13.25 1.95
N ALA A 85 -13.23 13.65 2.92
CA ALA A 85 -12.60 14.97 2.95
C ALA A 85 -11.47 15.12 1.93
N MET A 86 -10.97 14.02 1.34
CA MET A 86 -9.90 14.04 0.35
C MET A 86 -10.42 14.34 -1.07
N ASP A 87 -9.61 15.02 -1.87
CA ASP A 87 -9.79 15.11 -3.32
C ASP A 87 -8.98 14.04 -4.05
N VAL A 88 -7.83 13.67 -3.50
CA VAL A 88 -6.92 12.68 -4.05
C VAL A 88 -6.25 11.90 -2.92
N PHE A 89 -6.18 10.59 -3.07
CA PHE A 89 -5.40 9.74 -2.19
C PHE A 89 -3.98 9.58 -2.75
N VAL A 90 -2.97 9.72 -1.89
CA VAL A 90 -1.56 9.66 -2.29
C VAL A 90 -0.85 8.53 -1.58
N PHE A 91 -0.08 7.72 -2.31
CA PHE A 91 0.52 6.51 -1.75
C PHE A 91 1.88 6.18 -2.38
N ALA A 92 2.95 6.18 -1.60
CA ALA A 92 4.32 6.04 -2.11
C ALA A 92 5.08 4.81 -1.60
N SER A 93 4.40 3.84 -0.96
CA SER A 93 5.07 2.64 -0.44
C SER A 93 5.57 1.73 -1.57
N TYR A 94 6.76 1.16 -1.37
CA TYR A 94 7.41 0.26 -2.33
C TYR A 94 7.03 -1.21 -2.17
N THR A 95 6.65 -1.61 -0.95
CA THR A 95 6.52 -3.02 -0.54
C THR A 95 5.09 -3.40 -0.18
N GLU A 96 4.11 -2.74 -0.82
CA GLU A 96 2.70 -3.00 -0.56
C GLU A 96 2.24 -4.33 -1.16
N THR A 97 1.66 -5.19 -0.31
CA THR A 97 1.25 -6.55 -0.69
C THR A 97 -0.19 -6.62 -1.15
N GLN A 98 -1.10 -5.89 -0.50
CA GLN A 98 -2.54 -5.98 -0.77
C GLN A 98 -3.15 -4.63 -1.15
N GLY A 99 -2.59 -3.51 -0.70
CA GLY A 99 -3.08 -2.18 -1.06
C GLY A 99 -4.52 -1.93 -0.57
N MET A 100 -4.89 -2.43 0.60
CA MET A 100 -6.26 -2.27 1.13
C MET A 100 -6.67 -0.81 1.22
N VAL A 101 -5.80 0.06 1.76
CA VAL A 101 -6.05 1.51 1.85
C VAL A 101 -6.23 2.17 0.48
N VAL A 102 -5.59 1.62 -0.56
CA VAL A 102 -5.79 2.08 -1.95
C VAL A 102 -7.21 1.71 -2.41
N THR A 103 -7.67 0.50 -2.11
CA THR A 103 -9.03 0.04 -2.43
C THR A 103 -10.10 0.81 -1.65
N GLU A 104 -9.85 1.12 -0.38
CA GLU A 104 -10.71 1.95 0.47
C GLU A 104 -10.85 3.37 -0.09
N ALA A 105 -9.74 4.00 -0.47
CA ALA A 105 -9.76 5.31 -1.13
C ALA A 105 -10.62 5.29 -2.41
N LEU A 106 -10.47 4.24 -3.23
CA LEU A 106 -11.28 4.06 -4.44
C LEU A 106 -12.76 3.84 -4.10
N ALA A 107 -13.08 3.12 -3.02
CA ALA A 107 -14.45 2.92 -2.54
C ALA A 107 -15.10 4.24 -2.11
N ALA A 108 -14.32 5.13 -1.50
CA ALA A 108 -14.72 6.52 -1.22
C ALA A 108 -14.74 7.41 -2.49
N CYS A 109 -14.57 6.81 -3.68
CA CYS A 109 -14.53 7.49 -4.98
C CYS A 109 -13.40 8.53 -5.07
N ARG A 110 -12.26 8.29 -4.43
CA ARG A 110 -11.07 9.14 -4.51
C ARG A 110 -10.11 8.60 -5.56
N PRO A 111 -9.73 9.38 -6.59
CA PRO A 111 -8.64 8.98 -7.47
C PRO A 111 -7.32 8.88 -6.68
N VAL A 112 -6.44 8.01 -7.14
CA VAL A 112 -5.17 7.71 -6.44
C VAL A 112 -3.98 8.22 -7.25
N VAL A 113 -2.99 8.85 -6.61
CA VAL A 113 -1.64 9.02 -7.15
C VAL A 113 -0.72 8.11 -6.37
N ALA A 114 -0.12 7.13 -7.04
CA ALA A 114 0.75 6.19 -6.38
C ALA A 114 2.02 5.85 -7.16
N LEU A 115 3.05 5.43 -6.42
CA LEU A 115 4.20 4.77 -7.02
C LEU A 115 3.83 3.32 -7.40
N ASP A 116 4.45 2.83 -8.46
CA ASP A 116 4.32 1.45 -8.90
C ASP A 116 4.94 0.48 -7.88
N ALA A 117 4.10 -0.41 -7.35
CA ALA A 117 4.44 -1.47 -6.41
C ALA A 117 3.53 -2.70 -6.64
N PRO A 118 3.92 -3.92 -6.23
CA PRO A 118 3.19 -5.15 -6.55
C PRO A 118 1.68 -5.13 -6.23
N GLY A 119 1.27 -4.78 -5.01
CA GLY A 119 -0.16 -4.70 -4.67
C GLY A 119 -0.87 -3.49 -5.30
N VAL A 120 -0.15 -2.39 -5.54
CA VAL A 120 -0.73 -1.16 -6.09
C VAL A 120 -1.08 -1.32 -7.56
N ARG A 121 -0.22 -1.95 -8.37
CA ARG A 121 -0.43 -2.12 -9.82
C ARG A 121 -1.58 -3.06 -10.18
N GLU A 122 -2.01 -3.91 -9.24
CA GLU A 122 -3.19 -4.77 -9.43
C GLU A 122 -4.50 -3.99 -9.33
N VAL A 123 -4.49 -2.90 -8.56
CA VAL A 123 -5.66 -2.07 -8.26
C VAL A 123 -5.70 -0.82 -9.14
N ILE A 124 -4.57 -0.13 -9.30
CA ILE A 124 -4.49 1.14 -10.03
C ILE A 124 -4.18 0.93 -11.50
N LYS A 125 -4.98 1.56 -12.35
CA LYS A 125 -4.80 1.64 -13.80
C LYS A 125 -4.51 3.09 -14.18
N ASP A 126 -3.30 3.33 -14.67
CA ASP A 126 -2.83 4.69 -14.99
C ASP A 126 -3.78 5.42 -15.95
N GLY A 127 -4.20 6.62 -15.57
CA GLY A 127 -5.12 7.45 -16.35
C GLY A 127 -6.60 7.06 -16.26
N TYR A 128 -6.94 5.91 -15.65
CA TYR A 128 -8.31 5.42 -15.53
C TYR A 128 -8.93 5.72 -14.16
N ASN A 129 -8.31 5.26 -13.08
CA ASN A 129 -8.77 5.46 -11.71
C ASN A 129 -7.74 6.22 -10.85
N GLY A 130 -6.69 6.74 -11.48
CA GLY A 130 -5.57 7.38 -10.81
C GLY A 130 -4.38 7.61 -11.73
N ARG A 131 -3.23 7.89 -11.12
CA ARG A 131 -1.91 7.94 -11.77
C ARG A 131 -1.00 6.91 -11.09
N LEU A 132 -0.34 6.07 -11.90
CA LEU A 132 0.63 5.08 -11.44
C LEU A 132 2.01 5.44 -11.99
N LEU A 133 2.89 5.91 -11.12
CA LEU A 133 4.20 6.42 -11.49
C LEU A 133 5.25 5.32 -11.37
N LYS A 134 5.97 5.08 -12.46
CA LYS A 134 7.08 4.12 -12.49
C LYS A 134 8.38 4.70 -11.94
N HIS A 135 8.55 6.02 -12.04
CA HIS A 135 9.76 6.73 -11.62
C HIS A 135 9.60 7.28 -10.21
N ARG A 136 10.70 7.28 -9.46
CA ARG A 136 10.76 7.68 -8.05
C ARG A 136 11.25 9.13 -7.91
N ASP A 137 10.73 10.01 -8.77
CA ASP A 137 11.07 11.41 -8.74
C ASP A 137 9.98 12.22 -8.02
N VAL A 138 10.41 13.03 -7.06
CA VAL A 138 9.52 13.88 -6.25
C VAL A 138 8.76 14.87 -7.14
N SER A 139 9.42 15.42 -8.17
CA SER A 139 8.84 16.38 -9.10
C SER A 139 7.78 15.73 -9.98
N ASP A 140 8.01 14.50 -10.45
CA ASP A 140 7.01 13.74 -11.20
C ASP A 140 5.76 13.45 -10.35
N PHE A 141 5.95 13.04 -9.10
CA PHE A 141 4.85 12.80 -8.16
C PHE A 141 4.06 14.08 -7.89
N THR A 142 4.77 15.19 -7.64
CA THR A 142 4.20 16.53 -7.47
C THR A 142 3.40 16.95 -8.71
N ALA A 143 3.94 16.71 -9.91
CA ALA A 143 3.30 17.04 -11.18
C ALA A 143 2.03 16.20 -11.41
N ALA A 144 2.04 14.91 -11.06
CA ALA A 144 0.87 14.05 -11.16
C ALA A 144 -0.30 14.53 -10.28
N ILE A 145 0.00 14.99 -9.05
CA ILE A 145 -1.01 15.61 -8.18
C ILE A 145 -1.55 16.89 -8.83
N ALA A 146 -0.67 17.77 -9.32
CA ALA A 146 -1.07 19.02 -9.95
C ALA A 146 -1.91 18.82 -11.23
N GLN A 147 -1.62 17.76 -12.00
CA GLN A 147 -2.41 17.36 -13.16
C GLN A 147 -3.82 16.94 -12.72
N LEU A 148 -3.96 16.08 -11.71
CA LEU A 148 -5.26 15.68 -11.20
C LEU A 148 -6.05 16.85 -10.61
N ALA A 149 -5.39 17.77 -9.92
CA ALA A 149 -6.04 18.94 -9.37
C ALA A 149 -6.59 19.90 -10.44
N SER A 150 -5.98 19.92 -11.63
CA SER A 150 -6.32 20.84 -12.72
C SER A 150 -7.25 20.26 -13.80
N ILE A 151 -7.68 19.00 -13.68
CA ILE A 151 -8.62 18.40 -14.63
C ILE A 151 -10.00 19.07 -14.58
N SER A 152 -10.71 19.03 -15.71
CA SER A 152 -12.09 19.51 -15.79
C SER A 152 -13.03 18.70 -14.88
N PRO A 153 -14.14 19.30 -14.40
CA PRO A 153 -15.14 18.60 -13.59
C PRO A 153 -15.62 17.29 -14.22
N ARG A 154 -15.92 17.31 -15.53
CA ARG A 154 -16.32 16.10 -16.28
C ARG A 154 -15.26 15.00 -16.24
N ARG A 155 -13.97 15.34 -16.30
CA ARG A 155 -12.89 14.35 -16.21
C ARG A 155 -12.72 13.84 -14.78
N ARG A 156 -12.91 14.71 -13.78
CA ARG A 156 -12.94 14.32 -12.36
C ARG A 156 -14.05 13.29 -12.09
N ASP A 157 -15.27 13.54 -12.56
CA ASP A 157 -16.39 12.62 -12.36
C ASP A 157 -16.12 11.25 -12.99
N LYS A 158 -15.53 11.22 -14.19
CA LYS A 158 -15.10 9.96 -14.82
C LYS A 158 -14.09 9.18 -13.97
N LEU A 159 -13.08 9.86 -13.41
CA LEU A 159 -12.10 9.21 -12.53
C LEU A 159 -12.75 8.67 -11.25
N ARG A 160 -13.68 9.43 -10.66
CA ARG A 160 -14.42 9.02 -9.45
C ARG A 160 -15.31 7.81 -9.70
N GLN A 161 -16.00 7.79 -10.84
CA GLN A 161 -16.77 6.63 -11.29
C GLN A 161 -15.87 5.40 -11.49
N ALA A 162 -14.76 5.56 -12.23
CA ALA A 162 -13.79 4.50 -12.46
C ALA A 162 -13.17 3.97 -11.16
N ALA A 163 -12.97 4.84 -10.16
CA ALA A 163 -12.53 4.45 -8.82
C ALA A 163 -13.57 3.55 -8.14
N SER A 164 -14.84 3.98 -8.09
CA SER A 164 -15.94 3.20 -7.52
C SER A 164 -16.09 1.83 -8.20
N GLU A 165 -16.10 1.79 -9.52
CA GLU A 165 -16.17 0.55 -10.31
C GLU A 165 -15.01 -0.40 -10.03
N THR A 166 -13.81 0.17 -9.86
CA THR A 166 -12.63 -0.62 -9.49
C THR A 166 -12.81 -1.23 -8.10
N ALA A 167 -13.18 -0.42 -7.11
CA ALA A 167 -13.36 -0.87 -5.73
C ALA A 167 -14.40 -2.01 -5.62
N GLN A 168 -15.51 -1.93 -6.37
CA GLN A 168 -16.52 -2.99 -6.41
C GLN A 168 -15.98 -4.36 -6.88
N ARG A 169 -14.88 -4.40 -7.65
CA ARG A 169 -14.23 -5.65 -8.07
C ARG A 169 -13.48 -6.35 -6.92
N PHE A 170 -13.16 -5.60 -5.88
CA PHE A 170 -12.47 -6.03 -4.67
C PHE A 170 -13.41 -6.14 -3.46
N SER A 171 -14.73 -6.07 -3.66
CA SER A 171 -15.68 -6.24 -2.56
C SER A 171 -15.57 -7.63 -1.94
N MET A 172 -15.85 -7.72 -0.64
CA MET A 172 -15.80 -8.99 0.10
C MET A 172 -16.62 -10.08 -0.58
N ASP A 173 -17.83 -9.77 -1.05
CA ASP A 173 -18.68 -10.73 -1.76
C ASP A 173 -18.06 -11.26 -3.06
N ARG A 174 -17.32 -10.43 -3.80
CA ARG A 174 -16.66 -10.88 -5.03
C ARG A 174 -15.41 -11.70 -4.72
N CYS A 175 -14.63 -11.28 -3.73
CA CYS A 175 -13.46 -12.03 -3.27
C CYS A 175 -13.86 -13.42 -2.73
N ALA A 176 -14.90 -13.47 -1.90
CA ALA A 176 -15.44 -14.73 -1.37
C ALA A 176 -15.96 -15.65 -2.48
N ARG A 177 -16.70 -15.12 -3.47
CA ARG A 177 -17.17 -15.91 -4.62
C ARG A 177 -16.01 -16.49 -5.43
N LYS A 178 -15.00 -15.69 -5.76
CA LYS A 178 -13.79 -16.17 -6.46
C LYS A 178 -13.07 -17.27 -5.68
N LEU A 179 -12.92 -17.11 -4.37
CA LEU A 179 -12.30 -18.11 -3.51
C LEU A 179 -13.09 -19.43 -3.50
N LEU A 180 -14.43 -19.34 -3.38
CA LEU A 180 -15.31 -20.51 -3.44
C LEU A 180 -15.22 -21.22 -4.79
N ASP A 181 -15.09 -20.49 -5.90
CA ASP A 181 -14.93 -21.08 -7.22
C ASP A 181 -13.59 -21.84 -7.35
N VAL A 182 -12.51 -21.31 -6.76
CA VAL A 182 -11.24 -22.03 -6.66
C VAL A 182 -11.39 -23.31 -5.84
N TYR A 183 -12.04 -23.25 -4.67
CA TYR A 183 -12.27 -24.45 -3.85
C TYR A 183 -13.11 -25.51 -4.58
N ARG A 184 -14.19 -25.10 -5.26
CA ARG A 184 -15.01 -26.00 -6.08
C ARG A 184 -14.21 -26.61 -7.22
N HIS A 185 -13.30 -25.84 -7.83
CA HIS A 185 -12.44 -26.34 -8.90
C HIS A 185 -11.47 -27.40 -8.39
N VAL A 186 -10.80 -27.13 -7.26
CA VAL A 186 -9.85 -28.09 -6.64
C VAL A 186 -10.57 -29.36 -6.18
N LEU A 187 -11.76 -29.27 -5.60
CA LEU A 187 -12.53 -30.44 -5.17
C LEU A 187 -13.03 -31.32 -6.33
N LYS A 188 -13.18 -30.75 -7.54
CA LYS A 188 -13.55 -31.51 -8.75
C LYS A 188 -12.36 -32.23 -9.38
N GLN A 189 -11.15 -31.77 -9.11
CA GLN A 189 -9.96 -32.49 -9.51
C GLN A 189 -9.79 -33.68 -8.57
N GLN A 190 -9.52 -34.88 -9.10
CA GLN A 190 -9.06 -35.96 -8.24
C GLN A 190 -7.81 -35.45 -7.51
N PRO A 191 -7.71 -35.62 -6.18
CA PRO A 191 -6.46 -35.34 -5.51
C PRO A 191 -5.37 -36.14 -6.25
N PRO A 192 -4.17 -35.57 -6.48
CA PRO A 192 -3.05 -36.41 -6.88
C PRO A 192 -3.05 -37.60 -5.91
N GLY A 193 -2.90 -38.82 -6.44
CA GLY A 193 -2.73 -40.00 -5.61
C GLY A 193 -1.70 -39.73 -4.51
N PRO A 194 -1.75 -40.46 -3.38
CA PRO A 194 -0.88 -40.21 -2.23
C PRO A 194 0.53 -39.89 -2.74
N ARG A 195 1.06 -38.73 -2.35
CA ARG A 195 2.45 -38.38 -2.67
C ARG A 195 3.28 -39.55 -2.21
N ASP A 196 4.12 -40.09 -3.09
CA ASP A 196 5.03 -41.15 -2.72
C ASP A 196 6.10 -40.59 -1.77
N GLU A 197 5.75 -40.52 -0.49
CA GLU A 197 6.62 -40.03 0.58
C GLU A 197 7.78 -41.00 0.84
N SER A 198 7.77 -42.20 0.24
CA SER A 198 8.86 -43.17 0.37
C SER A 198 10.19 -42.61 -0.14
N VAL A 199 10.16 -41.83 -1.23
CA VAL A 199 11.35 -41.19 -1.81
C VAL A 199 11.95 -40.15 -0.86
N TRP A 200 11.10 -39.37 -0.19
CA TRP A 200 11.54 -38.37 0.81
C TRP A 200 12.03 -39.01 2.10
N HIS A 201 11.37 -40.09 2.54
CA HIS A 201 11.79 -40.84 3.70
C HIS A 201 13.15 -41.53 3.47
N GLN A 202 13.35 -42.18 2.32
CA GLN A 202 14.63 -42.81 1.96
C GLN A 202 15.77 -41.79 1.91
N ALA A 203 15.57 -40.68 1.18
CA ALA A 203 16.57 -39.61 1.10
C ALA A 203 16.88 -39.01 2.49
N SER A 204 15.88 -38.85 3.36
CA SER A 204 16.10 -38.37 4.73
C SER A 204 16.86 -39.37 5.59
N GLU A 205 16.64 -40.67 5.42
CA GLU A 205 17.33 -41.70 6.21
C GLU A 205 18.79 -41.84 5.79
N GLU A 206 19.09 -41.77 4.50
CA GLU A 206 20.45 -41.76 3.97
C GLU A 206 21.26 -40.58 4.51
N VAL A 207 20.71 -39.36 4.46
CA VAL A 207 21.37 -38.16 5.00
C VAL A 207 21.61 -38.26 6.51
N LYS A 208 20.66 -38.85 7.26
CA LYS A 208 20.86 -39.09 8.71
C LYS A 208 21.96 -40.10 8.98
N ALA A 209 22.06 -41.16 8.19
CA ALA A 209 23.10 -42.17 8.32
C ALA A 209 24.49 -41.58 8.04
N GLU A 210 24.63 -40.77 6.99
CA GLU A 210 25.89 -40.07 6.68
C GLU A 210 26.28 -39.09 7.80
N TRP A 211 25.31 -38.37 8.37
CA TRP A 211 25.55 -37.44 9.46
C TRP A 211 26.06 -38.13 10.74
N GLU A 212 25.49 -39.29 11.08
CA GLU A 212 25.94 -40.08 12.23
C GLU A 212 27.34 -40.68 12.01
N LEU A 213 27.67 -41.10 10.78
CA LEU A 213 29.03 -41.54 10.44
C LEU A 213 30.05 -40.40 10.60
N LEU A 214 29.73 -39.20 10.09
CA LEU A 214 30.58 -38.02 10.21
C LEU A 214 30.80 -37.60 11.66
N LYS A 215 29.74 -37.62 12.49
CA LYS A 215 29.86 -37.38 13.95
C LYS A 215 30.77 -38.38 14.62
N ASN A 216 30.56 -39.67 14.38
CA ASN A 216 31.35 -40.74 14.99
C ASN A 216 32.83 -40.63 14.61
N MET A 217 33.12 -40.28 13.36
CA MET A 217 34.48 -40.05 12.88
C MET A 217 35.12 -38.82 13.55
N ALA A 218 34.38 -37.71 13.68
CA ALA A 218 34.85 -36.51 14.37
C ALA A 218 35.14 -36.77 15.86
N GLU A 219 34.28 -37.53 16.53
CA GLU A 219 34.50 -37.95 17.92
C GLU A 219 35.73 -38.86 18.07
N ALA A 220 35.95 -39.79 17.14
CA ALA A 220 37.10 -40.68 17.14
C ALA A 220 38.42 -39.90 16.97
N VAL A 221 38.46 -38.93 16.05
CA VAL A 221 39.62 -38.04 15.85
C VAL A 221 39.88 -37.19 17.09
N THR A 222 38.82 -36.68 17.73
CA THR A 222 38.93 -35.87 18.95
C THR A 222 39.48 -36.67 20.13
N ARG A 223 39.15 -37.97 20.23
CA ARG A 223 39.70 -38.87 21.26
C ARG A 223 41.16 -39.26 20.98
N ALA A 224 41.57 -39.37 19.72
CA ALA A 224 42.95 -39.69 19.33
C ALA A 224 43.94 -38.52 19.50
N LEU A 225 43.43 -37.29 19.63
CA LEU A 225 44.22 -36.07 19.82
C LEU A 225 44.32 -35.63 21.30
N LYS A 226 43.74 -36.38 22.24
CA LYS A 226 43.94 -36.24 23.69
C LYS A 226 44.94 -37.25 24.21
#